data_AF-T0ZLP6-F1
#
_entry.id   AF-T0ZLP6-F1
#
_cell.length_a   1.000
_cell.length_b   1.000
_cell.length_c   1.000
_cell.angle_alpha   90.00
_cell.angle_beta   90.00
_cell.angle_gamma   90.00
#
_symmetry.space_group_name_H-M   'P 1'
#
loop_
_entity.id
_entity.type
_entity.pdbx_description
1 polymer ?
#
loop_
_entity_poly.entity_id
_entity_poly.type
_entity_poly.pdbx_seq_one_letter_code
_entity_poly.pdbx_strand_id
1 'polypeptide(L)' 'MRHWAGIRIDGFQAGDRTFGGATCYVARLNEHPCHLIRPDRTHYEDVVEFIAVESLRETLHLTDAMDVRVEVEES' A
#
# COMPACT_ATOMS: atom_id res chain seq x y z
N MET A 1 3.30 -14.83 -15.79
CA MET A 1 3.50 -13.81 -14.74
C MET A 1 2.14 -13.28 -14.36
N ARG A 2 1.79 -13.25 -13.07
CA ARG A 2 0.55 -12.60 -12.62
C ARG A 2 0.74 -11.08 -12.79
N HIS A 3 -0.21 -10.43 -13.44
CA HIS A 3 -0.22 -8.98 -13.60
C HIS A 3 -1.33 -8.44 -12.70
N TRP A 4 -0.94 -7.67 -11.68
CA TRP A 4 -1.89 -6.90 -10.88
C TRP A 4 -2.07 -5.53 -11.54
N ALA A 5 -3.29 -5.14 -11.92
CA ALA A 5 -3.57 -3.81 -12.43
C ALA A 5 -3.55 -2.82 -11.28
N GLY A 6 -2.38 -2.21 -11.10
CA GLY A 6 -2.24 -1.07 -10.21
C GLY A 6 -2.93 0.17 -10.79
N ILE A 7 -3.58 0.92 -9.91
CA ILE A 7 -4.10 2.25 -10.20
C ILE A 7 -2.94 3.23 -10.06
N ARG A 8 -2.65 3.96 -11.15
CA ARG A 8 -1.60 4.97 -11.17
C ARG A 8 -2.04 6.21 -10.40
N ILE A 9 -1.16 6.70 -9.52
CA ILE A 9 -1.25 8.01 -8.87
C ILE A 9 -0.06 8.84 -9.34
N ASP A 10 -0.33 9.92 -10.07
CA ASP A 10 0.74 10.79 -10.56
C ASP A 10 1.29 11.68 -9.46
N GLY A 11 2.58 11.99 -9.56
CA GLY A 11 3.25 12.95 -8.69
C GLY A 11 2.70 14.35 -8.89
N PHE A 12 2.83 15.18 -7.86
CA PHE A 12 2.31 16.54 -7.87
C PHE A 12 3.22 17.48 -7.08
N GLN A 13 3.01 18.78 -7.25
CA GLN A 13 3.67 19.81 -6.47
C GLN A 13 2.65 20.49 -5.55
N ALA A 14 3.03 20.70 -4.28
CA ALA A 14 2.25 21.47 -3.32
C ALA A 14 3.16 22.47 -2.61
N GLY A 15 2.93 23.77 -2.87
CA GLY A 15 3.84 24.84 -2.45
C GLY A 15 5.25 24.63 -3.01
N ASP A 16 6.24 24.66 -2.13
CA ASP A 16 7.65 24.50 -2.48
C ASP A 16 8.14 23.04 -2.47
N ARG A 17 7.21 22.06 -2.40
CA ARG A 17 7.54 20.63 -2.31
C ARG A 17 6.98 19.85 -3.49
N THR A 18 7.82 18.97 -4.05
CA THR A 18 7.42 17.97 -5.06
C THR A 18 7.26 16.61 -4.41
N PHE A 19 6.12 15.97 -4.69
CA PHE A 19 5.78 14.63 -4.24
C PHE A 19 5.85 13.69 -5.44
N GLY A 20 6.55 12.56 -5.27
CA GLY A 20 6.61 11.51 -6.29
C GLY A 20 5.24 10.84 -6.47
N GLY A 21 5.06 10.17 -7.59
CA GLY A 21 3.88 9.35 -7.80
C GLY A 21 3.95 8.03 -7.04
N ALA A 22 2.89 7.25 -7.19
CA ALA A 22 2.79 5.91 -6.64
C ALA A 22 1.91 5.03 -7.53
N THR A 23 1.93 3.73 -7.27
CA THR A 23 0.97 2.79 -7.81
C THR A 23 0.24 2.12 -6.65
N CYS A 24 -1.08 2.11 -6.72
CA CYS A 24 -1.95 1.58 -5.67
C CYS A 24 -2.67 0.32 -6.15
N TYR A 25 -2.80 -0.69 -5.30
CA TYR A 25 -3.40 -1.97 -5.61
C TYR A 25 -4.48 -2.27 -4.58
N VAL A 26 -5.65 -2.72 -5.05
CA VAL A 26 -6.70 -3.19 -4.14
C VAL A 26 -6.21 -4.43 -3.41
N ALA A 27 -6.35 -4.44 -2.09
CA ALA A 27 -5.81 -5.49 -1.25
C ALA A 27 -6.70 -5.78 -0.03
N ARG A 28 -6.40 -6.89 0.64
CA ARG A 28 -6.92 -7.21 1.96
C ARG A 28 -5.78 -7.63 2.87
N LEU A 29 -5.79 -7.16 4.11
CA LEU A 29 -4.86 -7.58 5.17
C LEU A 29 -5.68 -8.28 6.26
N ASN A 30 -5.41 -9.56 6.49
CA ASN A 30 -6.24 -10.43 7.35
C ASN A 30 -7.75 -10.27 7.04
N GLU A 31 -8.09 -10.34 5.74
CA GLU A 31 -9.45 -10.18 5.21
C GLU A 31 -10.06 -8.76 5.35
N HIS A 32 -9.37 -7.82 6.00
CA HIS A 32 -9.83 -6.43 6.13
C HIS A 32 -9.49 -5.61 4.87
N PRO A 33 -10.44 -4.83 4.31
CA PRO A 33 -10.21 -4.03 3.12
C PRO A 33 -9.10 -2.98 3.31
N CYS A 34 -8.14 -2.95 2.40
CA CYS A 34 -7.07 -1.95 2.38
C CYS A 34 -6.52 -1.77 0.96
N HIS A 35 -5.44 -1.01 0.82
CA HIS A 35 -4.69 -0.94 -0.42
C HIS A 35 -3.20 -1.09 -0.15
N LEU A 36 -2.52 -1.85 -1.00
CA LEU A 36 -1.06 -1.82 -1.07
C LEU A 36 -0.66 -0.60 -1.91
N ILE A 37 0.22 0.23 -1.40
CA ILE A 37 0.76 1.38 -2.12
C ILE A 37 2.26 1.19 -2.34
N ARG A 38 2.71 1.41 -3.58
CA ARG A 38 4.13 1.40 -3.94
C ARG A 38 4.53 2.77 -4.46
N PRO A 39 5.25 3.59 -3.68
CA PRO A 39 5.83 4.83 -4.18
C PRO A 39 6.80 4.59 -5.33
N ASP A 40 6.92 5.54 -6.26
CA ASP A 40 7.86 5.45 -7.38
C ASP A 40 9.33 5.39 -6.93
N ARG A 41 9.62 5.97 -5.77
CA ARG A 41 10.92 5.94 -5.12
C ARG A 41 10.76 5.32 -3.73
N THR A 42 11.21 4.08 -3.60
CA THR A 42 11.37 3.41 -2.30
C THR A 42 12.87 3.18 -2.04
N HIS A 43 13.27 3.24 -0.78
CA HIS A 43 14.63 2.88 -0.34
C HIS A 43 14.74 1.41 0.09
N TYR A 44 13.62 0.74 0.29
CA TYR A 44 13.57 -0.63 0.78
C TYR A 44 12.98 -1.54 -0.30
N GLU A 45 13.71 -2.61 -0.63
CA GLU A 45 13.27 -3.59 -1.63
C GLU A 45 12.30 -4.63 -1.04
N ASP A 46 12.46 -4.94 0.25
CA ASP A 46 11.72 -6.02 0.95
C ASP A 46 10.60 -5.50 1.87
N VAL A 47 10.25 -4.21 1.77
CA VAL A 47 9.19 -3.60 2.56
C VAL A 47 8.08 -3.11 1.64
N VAL A 48 6.84 -3.44 2.01
CA VAL A 48 5.63 -2.94 1.36
C VAL A 48 4.85 -2.03 2.30
N GLU A 49 4.14 -1.06 1.72
CA GLU A 49 3.35 -0.09 2.46
C GLU A 49 1.86 -0.32 2.21
N PHE A 50 1.04 -0.13 3.25
CA PHE A 50 -0.42 -0.25 3.18
C PHE A 50 -1.09 1.04 3.63
N ILE A 51 -2.19 1.38 2.97
CA ILE A 51 -3.09 2.46 3.37
C ILE A 51 -4.51 1.93 3.52
N ALA A 52 -5.22 2.47 4.51
CA ALA A 52 -6.62 2.16 4.78
C ALA A 52 -7.31 3.40 5.37
N VAL A 53 -8.65 3.37 5.37
CA VAL A 53 -9.46 4.42 6.00
C VAL A 53 -9.30 4.37 7.53
N GLU A 54 -9.17 3.17 8.08
CA GLU A 54 -9.00 2.92 9.51
C GLU A 54 -7.53 2.65 9.88
N SER A 55 -7.21 2.79 11.16
CA SER A 55 -5.91 2.35 11.71
C SER A 55 -5.86 0.83 11.74
N LEU A 56 -5.19 0.21 10.76
CA LEU A 56 -5.08 -1.26 10.67
C LEU A 56 -4.52 -1.91 11.94
N ARG A 57 -3.61 -1.23 12.64
CA ARG A 57 -3.07 -1.76 13.91
C ARG A 57 -4.12 -1.84 15.01
N GLU A 58 -4.99 -0.84 15.10
CA GLU A 58 -6.05 -0.82 16.11
C GLU A 58 -7.16 -1.80 15.72
N THR A 59 -7.62 -1.74 14.47
CA THR A 59 -8.72 -2.58 13.97
C THR A 59 -8.38 -4.07 13.98
N LEU A 60 -7.12 -4.43 13.70
CA LEU A 60 -6.68 -5.83 13.62
C LEU A 60 -5.77 -6.24 14.78
N HIS A 61 -5.61 -5.37 15.78
CA HIS A 61 -4.77 -5.59 16.97
C HIS A 61 -3.33 -6.04 16.65
N LEU A 62 -2.73 -5.44 15.61
CA LEU A 62 -1.40 -5.82 15.12
C LEU A 62 -0.28 -5.18 15.95
N THR A 63 0.74 -5.97 16.23
CA THR A 63 2.00 -5.52 16.82
C THR A 63 3.16 -5.71 15.83
N ASP A 64 4.31 -5.14 16.16
CA ASP A 64 5.52 -5.36 15.37
C ASP A 64 5.89 -6.85 15.33
N ALA A 65 6.49 -7.26 14.20
CA ALA A 65 6.89 -8.64 13.91
C ALA A 65 5.74 -9.68 13.92
N MET A 66 4.48 -9.23 13.89
CA MET A 66 3.34 -10.13 13.73
C MET A 66 3.16 -10.53 12.26
N ASP A 67 2.96 -11.81 12.02
CA ASP A 67 2.61 -12.32 10.70
C ASP A 67 1.19 -11.89 10.30
N VAL A 68 1.06 -11.48 9.03
CA VAL A 68 -0.22 -11.08 8.44
C VAL A 68 -0.41 -11.78 7.10
N ARG A 69 -1.66 -12.07 6.75
CA ARG A 69 -2.03 -12.57 5.42
C ARG A 69 -2.40 -11.38 4.55
N VAL A 70 -1.77 -11.29 3.38
CA VAL A 70 -2.05 -10.27 2.38
C VAL A 70 -2.63 -10.92 1.13
N GLU A 71 -3.72 -10.37 0.64
CA GLU A 71 -4.32 -10.73 -0.63
C GLU A 71 -4.35 -9.48 -1.52
N VAL A 72 -3.84 -9.59 -2.74
CA VAL A 72 -3.84 -8.50 -3.72
C VAL A 72 -4.75 -8.92 -4.87
N GLU A 73 -5.69 -8.05 -5.24
CA GLU A 73 -6.66 -8.34 -6.30
C GLU A 73 -5.95 -8.45 -7.65
N GLU A 74 -6.25 -9.54 -8.37
CA GLU A 74 -5.84 -9.70 -9.76
C GLU A 74 -6.82 -9.00 -10.67
N SER A 75 -6.29 -8.49 -11.78
CA SER A 75 -7.05 -7.80 -12.83
C SER A 75 -7.03 -8.58 -14.12
#